data_AF-A0A833FUK5-F1
#
_entry.id   AF-A0A833FUK5-F1
#
_cell.length_a   1.000
_cell.length_b   1.000
_cell.length_c   1.000
_cell.angle_alpha   90.00
_cell.angle_beta   90.00
_cell.angle_gamma   90.00
#
_symmetry.space_group_name_H-M   'P 1'
#
loop_
_entity.id
_entity.type
_entity.pdbx_description
1 polymer ?
#
loop_
_entity_poly.entity_id
_entity_poly.type
_entity_poly.pdbx_seq_one_letter_code
_entity_poly.pdbx_strand_id
1 'polypeptide(L)'
;MNGSRNMESKKPVGLMCLLVTVISLATLVYVTRDLTERFLVERTTIEVKGYAEKKIVSDFAVWSGRFVVRHANMTDAYRMVEEDRAKVLEFLKKNGIDHSDVTFNPLSIYPQYKLSDTGASTNIVESYEASL
;
A
#
# COMPACT_ATOMS: atom_id res chain seq x y z
N MET A 1 97.78 41.89 23.44
CA MET A 1 96.37 41.84 22.99
C MET A 1 96.13 40.45 22.41
N ASN A 2 95.83 39.43 23.23
CA ASN A 2 94.48 39.03 23.66
C ASN A 2 93.55 38.93 22.43
N GLY A 3 93.24 37.76 21.86
CA GLY A 3 92.69 36.58 22.52
C GLY A 3 91.18 36.55 22.23
N SER A 4 90.70 35.45 21.63
CA SER A 4 89.29 35.13 21.33
C SER A 4 88.61 35.86 20.16
N ARG A 5 88.55 35.20 19.00
CA ARG A 5 87.33 35.18 18.18
C ARG A 5 86.92 33.73 17.97
N ASN A 6 86.12 33.27 18.91
CA ASN A 6 85.23 32.11 18.87
C ASN A 6 85.10 31.47 17.48
N MET A 7 85.86 30.41 17.25
CA MET A 7 85.45 29.32 16.35
C MET A 7 84.32 28.57 17.06
N GLU A 8 83.16 29.22 17.14
CA GLU A 8 81.94 28.61 17.64
C GLU A 8 81.54 27.49 16.66
N SER A 9 81.38 26.29 17.20
CA SER A 9 80.99 25.07 16.52
C SER A 9 79.60 25.19 15.89
N LYS A 10 79.48 25.88 14.74
CA LYS A 10 78.21 26.01 14.00
C LYS A 10 77.86 24.78 13.14
N LYS A 11 78.79 23.82 13.02
CA LYS A 11 78.58 22.54 12.32
C LYS A 11 77.49 21.65 12.94
N PRO A 12 77.42 21.43 14.27
CA PRO A 12 76.34 20.64 14.89
C PRO A 12 74.96 21.30 14.80
N VAL A 13 74.87 22.63 14.91
CA VAL A 13 73.58 23.36 14.87
C VAL A 13 72.97 23.34 13.47
N GLY A 14 73.78 23.54 12.42
CA GLY A 14 73.32 23.43 11.03
C GLY A 14 72.84 22.02 10.67
N LEU A 15 73.54 20.99 11.15
CA LEU A 15 73.16 19.59 10.96
C LEU A 15 71.85 19.25 11.70
N MET A 16 71.66 19.78 12.91
CA MET A 16 70.44 19.59 13.69
C MET A 16 69.22 20.24 13.02
N CYS A 17 69.35 21.45 12.46
CA CYS A 17 68.27 22.08 11.69
C CYS A 17 67.89 21.26 10.45
N LEU A 18 68.88 20.68 9.76
CA LEU A 18 68.65 19.86 8.58
C LEU A 18 67.95 18.53 8.92
N LEU A 19 68.24 17.95 10.09
CA LEU A 19 67.51 16.78 10.58
C LEU A 19 66.07 17.12 10.96
N VAL A 20 65.83 18.26 11.60
CA VAL A 20 64.47 18.70 11.96
C VAL A 20 63.63 18.98 10.72
N THR A 21 64.21 19.56 9.66
CA THR A 21 63.48 19.79 8.40
C THR A 21 63.18 18.49 7.64
N VAL A 22 64.08 17.50 7.71
CA VAL A 22 63.82 16.17 7.13
C VAL A 22 62.71 15.44 7.90
N ILE A 23 62.71 15.53 9.24
CA ILE A 23 61.69 14.91 10.08
C ILE A 23 60.32 15.59 9.85
N SER A 24 60.27 16.93 9.73
CA SER A 24 59.01 17.64 9.47
C SER A 24 58.46 17.37 8.06
N LEU A 25 59.32 17.19 7.05
CA LEU A 25 58.88 16.72 5.74
C LEU A 25 58.35 15.28 5.81
N ALA A 26 59.02 14.39 6.55
CA ALA A 26 58.63 13.00 6.68
C ALA A 26 57.26 12.85 7.37
N THR A 27 57.00 13.62 8.43
CA THR A 27 55.70 13.61 9.12
C THR A 27 54.60 14.20 8.24
N LEU A 28 54.88 15.23 7.45
CA LEU A 28 53.93 15.79 6.49
C LEU A 28 53.55 14.78 5.40
N VAL A 29 54.52 14.04 4.87
CA VAL A 29 54.28 12.97 3.88
C VAL A 29 53.48 11.82 4.50
N TYR A 30 53.72 11.48 5.76
CA TYR A 30 52.98 10.43 6.45
C TYR A 30 51.50 10.80 6.66
N VAL A 31 51.25 12.02 7.16
CA VAL A 31 49.88 12.51 7.41
C VAL A 31 49.09 12.65 6.10
N THR A 32 49.71 13.12 5.03
CA THR A 32 49.04 13.26 3.73
C THR A 32 48.67 11.91 3.11
N ARG A 33 49.43 10.84 3.35
CA ARG A 33 49.08 9.47 2.94
C ARG A 33 47.86 8.93 3.69
N ASP A 34 47.87 9.02 5.02
CA ASP A 34 46.77 8.52 5.87
C ASP A 34 45.45 9.27 5.58
N LEU A 35 45.52 10.59 5.33
CA LEU A 35 44.34 11.38 4.95
C LEU A 35 43.79 10.98 3.56
N THR A 36 44.66 10.65 2.61
CA THR A 36 44.24 10.23 1.27
C THR A 36 43.51 8.89 1.31
N GLU A 37 44.03 7.93 2.08
CA GLU A 37 43.39 6.61 2.23
C GLU A 37 42.04 6.67 2.95
N ARG A 38 41.84 7.63 3.85
CA ARG A 38 40.59 7.75 4.64
C ARG A 38 39.51 8.63 4.02
N PHE A 39 39.91 9.67 3.29
CA PHE A 39 38.96 10.67 2.76
C PHE A 39 38.78 10.61 1.25
N LEU A 40 39.78 10.13 0.49
CA LEU A 40 39.74 10.02 -0.98
C LEU A 40 39.42 8.60 -1.47
N VAL A 41 39.39 7.59 -0.59
CA VAL A 41 38.68 6.33 -0.90
C VAL A 41 37.19 6.64 -0.85
N GLU A 42 36.74 7.14 -1.99
CA GLU A 42 35.41 7.64 -2.27
C GLU A 42 34.36 6.70 -1.70
N ARG A 43 33.42 7.27 -0.96
CA ARG A 43 32.21 6.61 -0.47
C ARG A 43 31.45 6.06 -1.67
N THR A 44 31.79 4.85 -2.10
CA THR A 44 31.16 4.14 -3.20
C THR A 44 29.88 3.51 -2.66
N THR A 45 28.91 4.37 -2.35
CA THR A 45 27.60 3.92 -1.89
C THR A 45 26.74 3.69 -3.12
N ILE A 46 26.44 2.43 -3.39
CA ILE A 46 25.49 2.06 -4.44
C ILE A 46 24.09 2.23 -3.86
N GLU A 47 23.36 3.23 -4.33
CA GLU A 47 21.96 3.42 -3.97
C GLU A 47 21.08 2.45 -4.79
N VAL A 48 20.60 1.40 -4.14
CA VAL A 48 19.70 0.43 -4.75
C VAL A 48 18.24 0.80 -4.47
N LYS A 49 17.43 0.88 -5.52
CA LYS A 49 15.97 0.99 -5.39
C LYS A 49 15.40 -0.42 -5.27
N GLY A 50 14.99 -0.80 -4.06
CA GLY A 50 14.20 -2.00 -3.86
C GLY A 50 12.77 -1.77 -4.34
N TYR A 51 12.31 -2.58 -5.30
CA TYR A 51 10.90 -2.63 -5.70
C TYR A 51 10.37 -4.03 -5.39
N ALA A 52 9.28 -4.08 -4.63
CA ALA A 52 8.57 -5.32 -4.34
C ALA A 52 7.16 -5.19 -4.91
N GLU A 53 6.91 -5.92 -6.00
CA GLU A 53 5.57 -6.07 -6.55
C GLU A 53 5.09 -7.49 -6.30
N LYS A 54 3.90 -7.59 -5.74
CA LYS A 54 3.21 -8.86 -5.60
C LYS A 54 1.85 -8.72 -6.25
N LYS A 55 1.61 -9.54 -7.28
CA LYS A 55 0.29 -9.68 -7.87
C LYS A 55 -0.63 -10.31 -6.82
N ILE A 56 -1.61 -9.53 -6.35
CA ILE A 56 -2.66 -10.03 -5.47
C ILE A 56 -3.80 -10.51 -6.36
N VAL A 57 -4.20 -11.76 -6.19
CA VAL A 57 -5.41 -12.33 -6.78
C VAL A 57 -6.49 -12.27 -5.71
N SER A 58 -7.68 -11.81 -6.06
CA SER A 58 -8.81 -11.73 -5.15
C SER A 58 -9.23 -13.14 -4.71
N ASP A 59 -9.34 -13.33 -3.40
CA ASP A 59 -9.71 -14.57 -2.72
C ASP A 59 -11.18 -14.61 -2.29
N PHE A 60 -11.95 -13.53 -2.55
CA PHE A 60 -13.34 -13.43 -2.17
C PHE A 60 -14.13 -12.47 -3.08
N ALA A 61 -15.37 -12.84 -3.39
CA ALA A 61 -16.31 -12.02 -4.15
C ALA A 61 -17.68 -11.98 -3.45
N VAL A 62 -18.29 -10.78 -3.38
CA VAL A 62 -19.65 -10.58 -2.87
C VAL A 62 -20.54 -10.14 -4.01
N TRP A 63 -21.60 -10.90 -4.28
CA TRP A 63 -22.62 -10.54 -5.26
C TRP A 63 -23.94 -10.29 -4.55
N SER A 64 -24.57 -9.15 -4.83
CA SER A 64 -25.90 -8.81 -4.36
C SER A 64 -26.88 -8.81 -5.54
N GLY A 65 -28.08 -9.32 -5.27
CA GLY A 65 -29.20 -9.33 -6.21
C GLY A 65 -30.48 -8.99 -5.48
N ARG A 66 -31.50 -8.60 -6.24
CA ARG A 66 -32.84 -8.35 -5.71
C ARG A 66 -33.87 -8.97 -6.64
N PHE A 67 -34.84 -9.66 -6.06
CA PHE A 67 -35.99 -10.20 -6.76
C PHE A 67 -37.19 -9.32 -6.47
N VAL A 68 -37.96 -8.98 -7.50
CA VAL A 68 -39.17 -8.18 -7.36
C VAL A 68 -40.26 -8.80 -8.21
N VAL A 69 -41.39 -9.12 -7.58
CA VAL A 69 -42.60 -9.62 -8.25
C VAL A 69 -43.74 -8.69 -7.92
N ARG A 70 -44.56 -8.40 -8.93
CA ARG A 70 -45.80 -7.62 -8.77
C ARG A 70 -46.99 -8.47 -9.19
N HIS A 71 -48.00 -8.53 -8.33
CA HIS A 71 -49.23 -9.25 -8.63
C HIS A 71 -50.44 -8.59 -7.99
N ALA A 72 -51.63 -8.74 -8.60
CA ALA A 72 -52.87 -8.16 -8.08
C ALA A 72 -53.28 -8.77 -6.73
N ASN A 73 -52.95 -10.04 -6.49
CA ASN A 73 -53.18 -10.76 -5.25
C ASN A 73 -51.88 -10.91 -4.45
N MET A 74 -51.91 -10.48 -3.19
CA MET A 74 -50.79 -10.58 -2.24
C MET A 74 -50.29 -12.02 -2.05
N THR A 75 -51.20 -12.99 -2.00
CA THR A 75 -50.86 -14.42 -1.78
C THR A 75 -50.09 -14.98 -2.95
N ASP A 76 -50.49 -14.62 -4.17
CA ASP A 76 -49.79 -15.02 -5.39
C ASP A 76 -48.44 -14.32 -5.51
N ALA A 77 -48.35 -13.03 -5.15
CA ALA A 77 -47.05 -12.32 -5.10
C ALA A 77 -46.06 -13.03 -4.15
N TYR A 78 -46.54 -13.45 -2.97
CA TYR A 78 -45.74 -14.22 -2.01
C TYR A 78 -45.26 -15.54 -2.62
N ARG A 79 -46.19 -16.34 -3.17
CA ARG A 79 -45.90 -17.65 -3.74
C ARG A 79 -44.88 -17.55 -4.88
N MET A 80 -45.05 -16.57 -5.77
CA MET A 80 -44.15 -16.36 -6.89
C MET A 80 -42.73 -15.98 -6.44
N VAL A 81 -42.57 -15.10 -5.45
CA VAL A 81 -41.22 -14.78 -4.93
C VAL A 81 -40.57 -15.99 -4.26
N GLU A 82 -41.33 -16.80 -3.53
CA GLU A 82 -40.78 -18.02 -2.91
C GLU A 82 -40.39 -19.08 -3.95
N GLU A 83 -41.18 -19.24 -5.02
CA GLU A 83 -40.83 -20.09 -6.16
C GLU A 83 -39.56 -19.61 -6.86
N ASP A 84 -39.42 -18.29 -7.06
CA ASP A 84 -38.23 -17.71 -7.68
C ASP A 84 -36.99 -17.84 -6.79
N ARG A 85 -37.15 -17.69 -5.46
CA ARG A 85 -36.10 -17.97 -4.48
C ARG A 85 -35.59 -19.40 -4.61
N ALA A 86 -36.50 -20.38 -4.71
CA ALA A 86 -36.13 -21.79 -4.87
C ALA A 86 -35.38 -22.04 -6.20
N LYS A 87 -35.83 -21.47 -7.31
CA LYS A 87 -35.17 -21.60 -8.63
C LYS A 87 -33.77 -21.02 -8.63
N VAL A 88 -33.60 -19.84 -8.04
CA VAL A 88 -32.29 -19.17 -7.93
C VAL A 88 -31.34 -20.00 -7.08
N LEU A 89 -31.82 -20.53 -5.97
CA LEU A 89 -31.03 -21.36 -5.08
C LEU A 89 -30.56 -22.65 -5.77
N GLU A 90 -31.44 -23.28 -6.55
CA GLU A 90 -31.08 -24.44 -7.39
C GLU A 90 -30.04 -24.07 -8.46
N PHE A 91 -30.21 -22.91 -9.11
CA PHE A 91 -29.26 -22.40 -10.08
C PHE A 91 -27.88 -22.16 -9.46
N LEU A 92 -27.80 -21.52 -8.30
CA LEU A 92 -26.54 -21.26 -7.59
C LEU A 92 -25.86 -22.57 -7.17
N LYS A 93 -26.63 -23.52 -6.64
CA LYS A 93 -26.13 -24.86 -6.31
C LYS A 93 -25.56 -25.58 -7.52
N LYS A 94 -26.25 -25.52 -8.66
CA LYS A 94 -25.77 -26.13 -9.93
C LYS A 94 -24.45 -25.51 -10.41
N ASN A 95 -24.20 -24.25 -10.09
CA ASN A 95 -22.95 -23.55 -10.41
C ASN A 95 -21.86 -23.69 -9.31
N GLY A 96 -22.11 -24.51 -8.29
CA GLY A 96 -21.10 -24.83 -7.27
C GLY A 96 -21.06 -23.89 -6.06
N ILE A 97 -22.08 -23.04 -5.87
CA ILE A 97 -22.22 -22.20 -4.67
C ILE A 97 -23.07 -22.95 -3.64
N ASP A 98 -22.54 -23.16 -2.43
CA ASP A 98 -23.29 -23.83 -1.36
C ASP A 98 -24.37 -22.91 -0.79
N HIS A 99 -25.42 -23.52 -0.23
CA HIS A 99 -26.47 -22.81 0.49
C HIS A 99 -25.93 -22.05 1.71
N SER A 100 -24.84 -22.51 2.34
CA SER A 100 -24.22 -21.81 3.47
C SER A 100 -23.64 -20.45 3.11
N ASP A 101 -23.27 -20.26 1.84
CA ASP A 101 -22.61 -19.04 1.36
C ASP A 101 -23.62 -18.00 0.86
N VAL A 102 -24.91 -18.39 0.79
CA VAL A 102 -26.00 -17.55 0.30
C VAL A 102 -26.83 -17.04 1.48
N THR A 103 -26.91 -15.71 1.62
CA THR A 103 -27.79 -15.06 2.60
C THR A 103 -28.96 -14.41 1.89
N PHE A 104 -30.18 -14.74 2.32
CA PHE A 104 -31.40 -14.07 1.86
C PHE A 104 -31.95 -13.17 2.95
N ASN A 105 -32.39 -11.98 2.54
CA ASN A 105 -33.09 -11.08 3.43
C ASN A 105 -34.56 -11.53 3.62
N PRO A 106 -35.22 -11.10 4.71
CA PRO A 106 -36.64 -11.33 4.89
C PRO A 106 -37.46 -10.77 3.73
N LEU A 107 -38.46 -11.52 3.28
CA LEU A 107 -39.39 -11.09 2.25
C LEU A 107 -40.14 -9.83 2.71
N SER A 108 -40.13 -8.80 1.86
CA SER A 108 -40.88 -7.57 2.09
C SER A 108 -41.99 -7.41 1.06
N ILE A 109 -43.22 -7.16 1.51
CA ILE A 109 -44.38 -6.96 0.64
C ILE A 109 -44.98 -5.58 0.89
N TYR A 110 -45.19 -4.83 -0.19
CA TYR A 110 -45.76 -3.49 -0.14
C TYR A 110 -46.93 -3.35 -1.13
N PRO A 111 -48.08 -2.81 -0.69
CA PRO A 111 -49.16 -2.46 -1.62
C PRO A 111 -48.71 -1.30 -2.52
N GLN A 112 -49.01 -1.43 -3.81
CA GLN A 112 -48.83 -0.40 -4.83
C GLN A 112 -50.17 0.24 -5.12
N TYR A 113 -50.23 1.55 -4.93
CA TYR A 113 -51.46 2.32 -5.13
C TYR A 113 -51.51 2.90 -6.53
N LYS A 114 -52.71 2.91 -7.12
CA LYS A 114 -52.94 3.52 -8.41
C LYS A 114 -52.63 5.02 -8.35
N LEU A 115 -51.98 5.56 -9.37
CA LEU A 115 -51.80 7.00 -9.54
C LEU A 115 -53.07 7.64 -10.11
N SER A 116 -53.44 8.82 -9.61
CA SER A 116 -54.48 9.65 -10.23
C SER A 116 -53.99 10.24 -11.55
N ASP A 117 -54.90 10.76 -12.37
CA ASP A 117 -54.57 11.44 -13.63
C ASP A 117 -53.67 12.68 -13.43
N THR A 118 -53.57 13.17 -12.19
CA THR A 118 -52.71 14.28 -11.75
C THR A 118 -51.38 13.82 -11.13
N GLY A 119 -51.10 12.51 -11.10
CA GLY A 119 -49.87 11.92 -10.55
C GLY A 119 -49.84 11.77 -9.03
N ALA A 120 -50.96 12.03 -8.33
CA ALA A 120 -51.06 11.82 -6.89
C ALA A 120 -51.38 10.36 -6.56
N SER A 121 -50.80 9.80 -5.49
CA SER A 121 -51.13 8.45 -5.02
C SER A 121 -52.58 8.41 -4.51
N THR A 122 -53.36 7.45 -5.00
CA THR A 122 -54.74 7.22 -4.53
C THR A 122 -54.79 6.22 -3.37
N ASN A 123 -55.97 6.02 -2.77
CA ASN A 123 -56.19 4.98 -1.77
C ASN A 123 -56.60 3.63 -2.37
N ILE A 124 -56.49 3.47 -3.70
CA ILE A 124 -56.88 2.25 -4.41
C ILE A 124 -55.64 1.39 -4.63
N VAL A 125 -55.61 0.20 -4.04
CA VAL A 125 -54.54 -0.78 -4.26
C VAL A 125 -54.68 -1.36 -5.67
N GLU A 126 -53.64 -1.22 -6.48
CA GLU A 126 -53.55 -1.72 -7.84
C GLU A 126 -52.82 -3.08 -7.90
N SER A 127 -51.75 -3.23 -7.10
CA SER A 127 -51.01 -4.48 -7.00
C SER A 127 -50.26 -4.58 -5.68
N TYR A 128 -49.70 -5.75 -5.40
CA TYR A 128 -48.77 -6.00 -4.32
C TYR A 128 -47.39 -6.28 -4.92
N GLU A 129 -46.39 -5.55 -4.46
CA GLU A 129 -44.99 -5.79 -4.79
C GLU A 129 -44.35 -6.60 -3.68
N ALA A 130 -43.86 -7.78 -3.99
CA ALA A 130 -43.08 -8.62 -3.10
C ALA A 130 -41.61 -8.58 -3.55
N SER A 131 -40.69 -8.36 -2.61
CA SER A 131 -39.26 -8.28 -2.91
C SER A 131 -38.37 -8.96 -1.87
N LEU A 132 -37.25 -9.51 -2.35
CA LEU A 132 -36.27 -10.28 -1.59
C LEU A 132 -34.85 -9.94 -2.03
#